data_AF-A0A100XVT1-F1
#
_entry.id   AF-A0A100XVT1-F1
#
_cell.length_a   1.000
_cell.length_b   1.000
_cell.length_c   1.000
_cell.angle_alpha   90.00
_cell.angle_beta   90.00
_cell.angle_gamma   90.00
#
_symmetry.space_group_name_H-M   'P 1'
#
loop_
_entity.id
_entity.type
_entity.pdbx_description
1 polymer ?
#
loop_
_entity_poly.entity_id
_entity_poly.type
_entity_poly.pdbx_seq_one_letter_code
_entity_poly.pdbx_strand_id
1 'polypeptide(L)'
;MAGFAIGDYRRLMQAGYELFGEFDYVVLDEVQEVEGWERMVSVLRDDYPTVVTGSNARLLSREFATYLTGRYLSYTLLPFSFREFLTYREIEPDVKTTKDEALIKRALTEYIERGGFPEALHFGREYLINLYNDIITRDVIVRYGLRNVRELKEVAFYLFSNFAGRFTYSKTKNALGIGNIETVKNYVEYLESAYLIFELPKFSFKPKEVVRSDKKVYAVDTGMLNAVLPKVSENISRLMENAVFIELLRFKYYIFLLKASSFRAGRRSEETQC
;
A
#
# COMPACT_ATOMS: atom_id res chain seq x y z
N MET A 1 -12.58 5.60 20.71
CA MET A 1 -11.54 6.46 21.32
C MET A 1 -12.08 7.88 21.32
N ALA A 2 -11.92 8.64 22.40
CA ALA A 2 -12.35 10.03 22.44
C ALA A 2 -11.55 10.83 21.40
N GLY A 3 -12.24 11.64 20.58
CA GLY A 3 -11.58 12.45 19.55
C GLY A 3 -10.55 13.41 20.15
N PHE A 4 -9.46 13.62 19.42
CA PHE A 4 -8.36 14.47 19.86
C PHE A 4 -8.81 15.94 19.81
N ALA A 5 -8.93 16.60 20.96
CA ALA A 5 -9.24 18.01 21.03
C ALA A 5 -7.95 18.85 20.93
N ILE A 6 -8.07 20.14 20.58
CA ILE A 6 -6.91 21.07 20.57
C ILE A 6 -6.19 21.12 21.93
N GLY A 7 -6.92 20.86 23.03
CA GLY A 7 -6.34 20.77 24.37
C GLY A 7 -5.39 19.58 24.56
N ASP A 8 -5.55 18.51 23.79
CA ASP A 8 -4.71 17.31 23.89
C ASP A 8 -3.36 17.50 23.20
N TYR A 9 -3.26 18.41 22.23
CA TYR A 9 -1.99 18.80 21.61
C TYR A 9 -1.02 19.40 22.64
N ARG A 10 -1.49 20.33 23.48
CA ARG A 10 -0.62 20.97 24.49
C ARG A 10 -0.08 19.95 25.48
N ARG A 11 -0.91 18.98 25.87
CA ARG A 11 -0.50 17.90 26.77
C ARG A 11 0.53 16.99 26.11
N LEU A 12 0.33 16.65 24.83
CA LEU A 12 1.28 15.84 24.07
C LEU A 12 2.64 16.54 23.94
N MET A 13 2.65 17.82 23.59
CA MET A 13 3.88 18.62 23.49
C MET A 13 4.57 18.79 24.83
N GLN A 14 3.81 19.10 25.89
CA GLN A 14 4.34 19.20 27.25
C GLN A 14 4.99 17.88 27.68
N ALA A 15 4.29 16.75 27.50
CA ALA A 15 4.85 15.43 27.79
C ALA A 15 6.10 15.15 26.95
N GLY A 16 6.10 15.58 25.68
CA GLY A 16 7.28 15.50 24.81
C GLY A 16 8.49 16.24 25.40
N TYR A 17 8.32 17.50 25.80
CA TYR A 17 9.40 18.27 26.43
C TYR A 17 9.82 17.71 27.80
N GLU A 18 8.88 17.22 28.60
CA GLU A 18 9.17 16.62 29.90
C GLU A 18 9.97 15.31 29.77
N LEU A 19 9.68 14.49 28.76
CA LEU A 19 10.31 13.19 28.56
C LEU A 19 11.61 13.26 27.76
N PHE A 20 11.67 14.13 26.76
CA PHE A 20 12.74 14.15 25.76
C PHE A 20 13.54 15.46 25.73
N GLY A 21 13.09 16.52 26.42
CA GLY A 21 13.66 17.85 26.28
C GLY A 21 13.31 18.47 24.93
N GLU A 22 14.23 19.22 24.34
CA GLU A 22 14.06 19.73 22.98
C GLU A 22 14.17 18.59 21.94
N PHE A 23 13.32 18.62 20.92
CA PHE A 23 13.33 17.66 19.83
C PHE A 23 13.20 18.38 18.47
N ASP A 24 13.81 17.81 17.44
CA ASP A 24 13.89 18.42 16.11
C ASP A 24 12.73 18.03 15.17
N TYR A 25 12.05 16.93 15.45
CA TYR A 25 10.97 16.40 14.61
C TYR A 25 9.97 15.59 15.43
N VAL A 26 8.78 15.40 14.86
CA VAL A 26 7.71 14.61 15.46
C VAL A 26 7.34 13.48 14.50
N VAL A 27 7.29 12.24 15.02
CA VAL A 27 6.80 11.07 14.28
C VAL A 27 5.51 10.61 14.91
N LEU A 28 4.46 10.52 14.10
CA LEU A 28 3.15 10.04 14.52
C LEU A 28 2.85 8.76 13.77
N ASP A 29 2.78 7.67 14.52
CA ASP A 29 2.53 6.34 13.98
C ASP A 29 1.03 6.03 13.96
N GLU A 30 0.54 5.40 12.89
CA GLU A 30 -0.85 4.94 12.72
C GLU A 30 -1.92 6.00 13.04
N VAL A 31 -1.72 7.23 12.56
CA VAL A 31 -2.57 8.38 12.91
C VAL A 31 -4.05 8.18 12.56
N GLN A 32 -4.36 7.30 11.61
CA GLN A 32 -5.74 6.99 11.21
C GLN A 32 -6.56 6.30 12.30
N GLU A 33 -5.94 5.86 13.39
CA GLU A 33 -6.64 5.34 14.57
C GLU A 33 -7.13 6.46 15.51
N VAL A 34 -6.65 7.70 15.30
CA VAL A 34 -6.96 8.86 16.13
C VAL A 34 -7.91 9.79 15.40
N GLU A 35 -9.12 9.98 15.91
CA GLU A 35 -10.07 10.91 15.31
C GLU A 35 -9.60 12.37 15.44
N GLY A 36 -9.60 13.13 14.33
CA GLY A 36 -9.22 14.54 14.29
C GLY A 36 -7.72 14.81 14.23
N TRP A 37 -6.91 13.78 13.97
CA TRP A 37 -5.45 13.86 13.85
C TRP A 37 -4.98 14.89 12.81
N GLU A 38 -5.77 15.17 11.76
CA GLU A 38 -5.40 16.09 10.68
C GLU A 38 -5.18 17.52 11.20
N ARG A 39 -6.01 17.94 12.17
CA ARG A 39 -5.88 19.25 12.81
C ARG A 39 -4.63 19.33 13.66
N MET A 40 -4.30 18.26 14.39
CA MET A 40 -3.09 18.17 15.19
C MET A 40 -1.85 18.30 14.32
N VAL A 41 -1.78 17.55 13.20
CA VAL A 41 -0.67 17.63 12.24
C VAL A 41 -0.58 19.03 11.63
N SER A 42 -1.71 19.68 11.34
CA SER A 42 -1.69 21.04 10.79
C SER A 42 -1.09 22.07 11.73
N VAL A 43 -1.15 21.86 13.05
CA VAL A 43 -0.51 22.72 14.05
C VAL A 43 0.95 22.32 14.25
N LEU A 44 1.23 21.03 14.47
CA LEU A 44 2.59 20.52 14.70
C LEU A 44 3.57 20.92 13.61
N ARG A 45 3.12 20.90 12.35
CA ARG A 45 3.98 21.19 11.21
C ARG A 45 4.49 22.64 11.15
N ASP A 46 3.82 23.58 11.82
CA ASP A 46 4.24 24.99 11.80
C ASP A 46 5.47 25.18 12.71
N ASP A 47 5.63 24.34 13.73
CA ASP A 47 6.74 24.37 14.68
C ASP A 47 7.81 23.29 14.39
N TYR A 48 7.41 22.12 13.89
CA TYR A 48 8.28 20.93 13.74
C TYR A 48 8.06 20.18 12.43
N PRO A 49 9.14 19.74 11.75
CA PRO A 49 9.07 18.66 10.76
C PRO A 49 8.28 17.48 11.32
N THR A 50 7.16 17.16 10.68
CA THR A 50 6.24 16.11 11.16
C THR A 50 6.16 14.98 10.14
N VAL A 51 6.48 13.76 10.58
CA VAL A 51 6.34 12.53 9.82
C VAL A 51 5.09 11.81 10.32
N VAL A 52 4.28 11.35 9.38
CA VAL A 52 3.05 10.63 9.66
C VAL A 52 3.10 9.30 8.90
N THR A 53 2.73 8.22 9.58
CA THR A 53 2.61 6.90 8.96
C THR A 53 1.17 6.41 9.03
N GLY A 54 0.91 5.37 8.24
CA GLY A 54 -0.06 4.37 8.61
C GLY A 54 -0.42 3.42 7.47
N SER A 55 -1.11 2.35 7.83
CA SER A 55 -1.30 1.16 6.99
C SER A 55 -2.28 1.33 5.81
N ASN A 56 -3.00 2.46 5.70
CA ASN A 56 -4.11 2.60 4.76
C ASN A 56 -3.97 3.80 3.80
N ALA A 57 -4.30 3.59 2.53
CA ALA A 57 -4.21 4.59 1.47
C ALA A 57 -5.08 5.83 1.75
N ARG A 58 -6.14 5.69 2.56
CA ARG A 58 -7.06 6.79 2.92
C ARG A 58 -6.41 7.89 3.75
N LEU A 59 -5.24 7.65 4.35
CA LEU A 59 -4.37 8.70 4.92
C LEU A 59 -4.08 9.81 3.90
N LEU A 60 -4.03 9.45 2.62
CA LEU A 60 -3.75 10.36 1.51
C LEU A 60 -5.02 10.86 0.81
N SER A 61 -6.18 10.74 1.46
CA SER A 61 -7.47 11.13 0.89
C SER A 61 -7.52 12.63 0.55
N ARG A 62 -8.46 13.00 -0.32
CA ARG A 62 -8.71 14.40 -0.70
C ARG A 62 -9.04 15.29 0.50
N GLU A 63 -9.64 14.73 1.55
CA GLU A 63 -9.93 15.44 2.79
C GLU A 63 -8.62 15.84 3.50
N PHE A 64 -7.68 14.91 3.65
CA PHE A 64 -6.34 15.21 4.17
C PHE A 64 -5.58 16.23 3.34
N ALA A 65 -5.62 16.10 2.01
CA ALA A 65 -4.99 17.06 1.11
C ALA A 65 -5.56 18.49 1.26
N THR A 66 -6.85 18.59 1.62
CA THR A 66 -7.54 19.85 1.89
C THR A 66 -7.04 20.49 3.18
N TYR A 67 -6.94 19.72 4.28
CA TYR A 67 -6.40 20.22 5.55
C TYR A 67 -4.95 20.66 5.47
N LEU A 68 -4.13 19.91 4.73
CA LEU A 68 -2.71 20.25 4.59
C LEU A 68 -2.42 21.24 3.46
N THR A 69 -3.43 21.65 2.67
CA THR A 69 -3.32 22.64 1.59
C THR A 69 -2.13 22.38 0.64
N GLY A 70 -1.86 21.11 0.33
CA GLY A 70 -0.73 20.70 -0.52
C GLY A 70 0.68 20.83 0.10
N ARG A 71 0.81 21.22 1.38
CA ARG A 71 2.08 21.30 2.11
C ARG A 71 2.45 19.97 2.78
N TYR A 72 2.52 18.91 1.99
CA TYR A 72 2.96 17.59 2.44
C TYR A 72 3.76 16.86 1.36
N LEU A 73 4.53 15.86 1.77
CA LEU A 73 5.15 14.88 0.89
C LEU A 73 4.60 13.51 1.29
N SER A 74 4.27 12.70 0.30
CA SER A 74 3.61 11.41 0.50
C SER A 74 4.43 10.30 -0.13
N TYR A 75 4.70 9.26 0.64
CA TYR A 75 5.46 8.09 0.21
C TYR A 75 4.62 6.84 0.42
N THR A 76 4.46 6.03 -0.62
CA THR A 76 3.87 4.70 -0.49
C THR A 76 5.00 3.69 -0.35
N LEU A 77 5.00 2.95 0.75
CA LEU A 77 5.94 1.85 0.98
C LEU A 77 5.28 0.54 0.55
N LEU A 78 5.81 -0.06 -0.51
CA LEU A 78 5.46 -1.42 -0.92
C LEU A 78 6.47 -2.40 -0.28
N PRO A 79 6.18 -3.72 -0.26
CA PRO A 79 7.18 -4.73 0.10
C PRO A 79 8.48 -4.53 -0.69
N PHE A 80 9.60 -5.11 -0.25
CA PHE A 80 10.86 -4.96 -0.95
C PHE A 80 10.72 -5.24 -2.43
N SER A 81 11.28 -4.36 -3.25
CA SER A 81 11.59 -4.63 -4.65
C SER A 81 12.55 -5.81 -4.74
N PHE A 82 12.66 -6.41 -5.93
CA PHE A 82 13.66 -7.44 -6.14
C PHE A 82 15.09 -6.92 -5.89
N ARG A 83 15.36 -5.63 -6.15
CA ARG A 83 16.66 -5.02 -5.86
C ARG A 83 16.93 -4.92 -4.35
N GLU A 84 15.95 -4.47 -3.57
CA GLU A 84 16.05 -4.44 -2.10
C GLU A 84 16.20 -5.85 -1.52
N PHE A 85 15.51 -6.84 -2.11
CA PHE A 85 15.68 -8.25 -1.76
C PHE A 85 17.10 -8.76 -2.05
N LEU A 86 17.70 -8.41 -3.20
CA LEU A 86 19.10 -8.74 -3.50
C LEU A 86 20.06 -8.11 -2.49
N THR A 87 19.85 -6.83 -2.13
CA THR A 87 20.62 -6.15 -1.09
C THR A 87 20.48 -6.86 0.26
N TYR A 88 19.27 -7.24 0.66
CA TYR A 88 19.03 -8.01 1.88
C TYR A 88 19.73 -9.38 1.88
N ARG A 89 19.91 -9.98 0.69
CA ARG A 89 20.64 -11.25 0.51
C ARG A 89 22.14 -11.08 0.27
N GLU A 90 22.65 -9.85 0.34
CA GLU A 90 24.06 -9.53 0.06
C GLU A 90 24.50 -10.00 -1.34
N ILE A 91 23.59 -9.92 -2.32
CA ILE A 91 23.85 -10.26 -3.72
C ILE A 91 23.97 -8.97 -4.54
N GLU A 92 25.11 -8.82 -5.21
CA GLU A 92 25.32 -7.72 -6.16
C GLU A 92 24.41 -7.88 -7.39
N PRO A 93 23.69 -6.83 -7.81
CA PRO A 93 22.76 -6.91 -8.95
C PRO A 93 23.47 -6.90 -10.30
N ASP A 94 24.78 -6.61 -10.35
CA ASP A 94 25.56 -6.51 -11.59
C ASP A 94 26.10 -7.89 -12.01
N VAL A 95 25.80 -8.29 -13.25
CA VAL A 95 26.15 -9.61 -13.79
C VAL A 95 27.53 -9.52 -14.44
N LYS A 96 28.58 -9.92 -13.72
CA LYS A 96 29.96 -9.93 -14.25
C LYS A 96 30.41 -11.32 -14.66
N THR A 97 29.84 -12.35 -14.04
CA THR A 97 30.20 -13.75 -14.25
C THR A 97 28.97 -14.63 -14.39
N THR A 98 29.16 -15.85 -14.91
CA THR A 98 28.10 -16.88 -14.96
C THR A 98 27.62 -17.29 -13.57
N LYS A 99 28.49 -17.18 -12.54
CA LYS A 99 28.12 -17.40 -11.14
C LYS A 99 27.13 -16.33 -10.66
N ASP A 100 27.37 -15.07 -10.97
CA ASP A 100 26.49 -13.96 -10.59
C ASP A 100 25.11 -14.13 -11.21
N GLU A 101 25.07 -14.48 -12.51
CA GLU A 101 23.82 -14.77 -13.22
C GLU A 101 23.03 -15.91 -12.55
N ALA A 102 23.71 -17.01 -12.17
CA ALA A 102 23.07 -18.14 -11.49
C ALA A 102 22.54 -17.76 -10.10
N LEU A 103 23.30 -16.96 -9.33
CA LEU A 103 22.88 -16.47 -8.01
C LEU A 103 21.66 -15.56 -8.11
N ILE A 104 21.64 -14.62 -9.07
CA ILE A 104 20.52 -13.71 -9.30
C ILE A 104 19.28 -14.50 -9.74
N LYS A 105 19.42 -15.47 -10.65
CA LYS A 105 18.29 -16.32 -11.06
C LYS A 105 17.71 -17.12 -9.89
N ARG A 106 18.58 -17.68 -9.03
CA ARG A 106 18.14 -18.38 -7.82
C ARG A 106 17.41 -17.43 -6.86
N ALA A 107 17.95 -16.22 -6.65
CA ALA A 107 17.32 -15.21 -5.81
C ALA A 107 15.98 -14.75 -6.38
N LEU A 108 15.84 -14.65 -7.71
CA LEU A 108 14.58 -14.31 -8.37
C LEU A 108 13.51 -15.39 -8.12
N THR A 109 13.87 -16.68 -8.27
CA THR A 109 12.96 -17.78 -7.93
C THR A 109 12.53 -17.70 -6.47
N GLU A 110 13.47 -17.46 -5.55
CA GLU A 110 13.15 -17.32 -4.13
C GLU A 110 12.26 -16.09 -3.85
N TYR A 111 12.49 -14.96 -4.50
CA TYR A 111 11.67 -13.76 -4.37
C TYR A 111 10.25 -13.98 -4.89
N ILE A 112 10.09 -14.69 -6.01
CA ILE A 112 8.77 -15.06 -6.53
C ILE A 112 8.02 -15.97 -5.56
N GLU A 113 8.72 -16.91 -4.93
CA GLU A 113 8.14 -17.87 -3.98
C GLU A 113 7.82 -17.24 -2.62
N ARG A 114 8.75 -16.46 -2.06
CA ARG A 114 8.68 -15.93 -0.68
C ARG A 114 8.17 -14.50 -0.59
N GLY A 115 8.16 -13.76 -1.69
CA GLY A 115 7.75 -12.36 -1.72
C GLY A 115 8.81 -11.38 -1.19
N GLY A 116 8.40 -10.12 -1.12
CA GLY A 116 9.22 -8.99 -0.67
C GLY A 116 8.92 -8.49 0.74
N PHE A 117 7.99 -9.10 1.49
CA PHE A 117 7.74 -8.69 2.88
C PHE A 117 8.97 -9.02 3.76
N PRO A 118 9.62 -8.02 4.38
CA PRO A 118 10.89 -8.24 5.09
C PRO A 118 10.77 -9.27 6.23
N GLU A 119 9.72 -9.15 7.05
CA GLU A 119 9.49 -10.02 8.20
C GLU A 119 9.20 -11.46 7.77
N ALA A 120 8.58 -11.66 6.61
CA ALA A 120 8.35 -13.00 6.05
C ALA A 120 9.67 -13.73 5.71
N LEU A 121 10.75 -12.99 5.44
CA LEU A 121 12.06 -13.58 5.19
C LEU A 121 12.68 -14.16 6.46
N HIS A 122 12.24 -13.70 7.64
CA HIS A 122 12.69 -14.19 8.94
C HIS A 122 11.70 -15.21 9.55
N PHE A 123 10.41 -14.88 9.59
CA PHE A 123 9.36 -15.66 10.24
C PHE A 123 8.65 -16.66 9.31
N GLY A 124 8.88 -16.57 8.00
CA GLY A 124 8.37 -17.51 7.02
C GLY A 124 6.87 -17.35 6.70
N ARG A 125 6.28 -18.44 6.20
CA ARG A 125 4.93 -18.46 5.62
C ARG A 125 3.82 -18.10 6.62
N GLU A 126 3.93 -18.53 7.87
CA GLU A 126 2.88 -18.32 8.88
C GLU A 126 2.67 -16.83 9.18
N TYR A 127 3.75 -16.05 9.17
CA TYR A 127 3.67 -14.60 9.30
C TYR A 127 2.81 -13.98 8.20
N LEU A 128 2.99 -14.38 6.94
CA LEU A 128 2.20 -13.86 5.82
C LEU A 128 0.72 -14.21 5.90
N ILE A 129 0.40 -15.41 6.42
CA ILE A 129 -0.99 -15.82 6.67
C ILE A 129 -1.61 -14.93 7.74
N ASN A 130 -0.88 -14.68 8.84
CA ASN A 130 -1.35 -13.81 9.91
C ASN A 130 -1.53 -12.37 9.42
N LEU A 131 -0.55 -11.83 8.69
CA LEU A 131 -0.62 -10.50 8.10
C LEU A 131 -1.83 -10.34 7.16
N TYR A 132 -2.09 -11.33 6.29
CA TYR A 132 -3.29 -11.33 5.45
C TYR A 132 -4.58 -11.25 6.27
N ASN A 133 -4.68 -12.05 7.33
CA ASN A 133 -5.85 -12.07 8.21
C ASN A 133 -6.00 -10.76 9.01
N ASP A 134 -4.90 -10.18 9.47
CA ASP A 134 -4.88 -8.91 10.18
C ASP A 134 -5.29 -7.75 9.28
N ILE A 135 -4.80 -7.69 8.04
CA ILE A 135 -5.22 -6.67 7.05
C ILE A 135 -6.73 -6.76 6.82
N ILE A 136 -7.26 -7.96 6.57
CA ILE A 136 -8.71 -8.15 6.36
C ILE A 136 -9.50 -7.76 7.62
N THR A 137 -9.01 -8.12 8.80
CA THR A 137 -9.78 -7.94 10.03
C THR A 137 -9.70 -6.51 10.54
N ARG A 138 -8.49 -5.99 10.74
CA ARG A 138 -8.24 -4.66 11.32
C ARG A 138 -8.44 -3.57 10.28
N ASP A 139 -7.75 -3.68 9.15
CA ASP A 139 -7.70 -2.59 8.16
C ASP A 139 -8.95 -2.51 7.28
N VAL A 140 -9.73 -3.60 7.20
CA VAL A 140 -10.98 -3.65 6.44
C VAL A 140 -12.22 -3.82 7.32
N ILE A 141 -12.39 -4.95 8.01
CA ILE A 141 -13.65 -5.25 8.72
C ILE A 141 -13.94 -4.24 9.83
N VAL A 142 -12.98 -4.06 10.75
CA VAL A 142 -13.13 -3.15 11.89
C VAL A 142 -13.25 -1.71 11.39
N ARG A 143 -12.35 -1.29 10.51
CA ARG A 143 -12.30 0.08 9.97
C ARG A 143 -13.61 0.51 9.29
N TYR A 144 -14.21 -0.35 8.47
CA TYR A 144 -15.44 -0.04 7.75
C TYR A 144 -16.71 -0.51 8.46
N GLY A 145 -16.60 -1.03 9.69
CA GLY A 145 -17.75 -1.47 10.50
C GLY A 145 -18.58 -2.57 9.84
N LEU A 146 -17.93 -3.49 9.13
CA LEU A 146 -18.62 -4.45 8.28
C LEU A 146 -19.30 -5.55 9.08
N ARG A 147 -20.60 -5.73 8.86
CA ARG A 147 -21.39 -6.79 9.50
C ARG A 147 -21.23 -8.14 8.79
N ASN A 148 -21.14 -8.13 7.45
CA ASN A 148 -21.04 -9.35 6.66
C ASN A 148 -19.58 -9.73 6.37
N VAL A 149 -18.90 -10.19 7.41
CA VAL A 149 -17.48 -10.61 7.36
C VAL A 149 -17.24 -11.74 6.36
N ARG A 150 -18.21 -12.65 6.24
CA ARG A 150 -18.08 -13.84 5.39
C ARG A 150 -18.01 -13.46 3.91
N GLU A 151 -18.94 -12.64 3.42
CA GLU A 151 -18.94 -12.23 2.01
C GLU A 151 -17.66 -11.47 1.64
N LEU A 152 -17.16 -10.59 2.51
CA LEU A 152 -15.89 -9.90 2.26
C LEU A 152 -14.74 -10.89 2.13
N LYS A 153 -14.61 -11.85 3.06
CA LYS A 153 -13.55 -12.86 3.02
C LYS A 153 -13.64 -13.72 1.76
N GLU A 154 -14.85 -14.07 1.33
CA GLU A 154 -15.08 -14.80 0.08
C GLU A 154 -14.68 -13.97 -1.15
N VAL A 155 -15.00 -12.67 -1.19
CA VAL A 155 -14.53 -11.76 -2.25
C VAL A 155 -13.01 -11.62 -2.25
N ALA A 156 -12.40 -11.40 -1.08
CA ALA A 156 -10.96 -11.27 -0.96
C ALA A 156 -10.25 -12.53 -1.46
N PHE A 157 -10.68 -13.71 -1.02
CA PHE A 157 -10.12 -14.99 -1.43
C PHE A 157 -10.33 -15.27 -2.93
N TYR A 158 -11.51 -14.96 -3.48
CA TYR A 158 -11.79 -15.11 -4.90
C TYR A 158 -10.89 -14.23 -5.78
N LEU A 159 -10.72 -12.96 -5.41
CA LEU A 159 -9.84 -12.04 -6.12
C LEU A 159 -8.37 -12.43 -5.99
N PHE A 160 -7.93 -12.83 -4.79
CA PHE A 160 -6.59 -13.39 -4.58
C PHE A 160 -6.35 -14.60 -5.47
N SER A 161 -7.29 -15.54 -5.52
CA SER A 161 -7.19 -16.74 -6.39
C SER A 161 -7.11 -16.37 -7.89
N ASN A 162 -7.69 -15.22 -8.26
CA ASN A 162 -7.68 -14.69 -9.63
C ASN A 162 -6.57 -13.64 -9.89
N PHE A 163 -5.50 -13.60 -9.08
CA PHE A 163 -4.36 -12.68 -9.25
C PHE A 163 -3.74 -12.70 -10.67
N ALA A 164 -3.29 -11.55 -11.18
CA ALA A 164 -2.90 -11.33 -12.58
C ALA A 164 -3.98 -11.69 -13.64
N GLY A 165 -5.15 -12.13 -13.19
CA GLY A 165 -6.29 -12.52 -14.01
C GLY A 165 -7.26 -11.36 -14.22
N ARG A 166 -8.15 -11.52 -15.21
CA ARG A 166 -9.21 -10.56 -15.50
C ARG A 166 -10.44 -10.84 -14.64
N PHE A 167 -11.09 -9.80 -14.17
CA PHE A 167 -12.36 -9.89 -13.45
C PHE A 167 -13.28 -8.72 -13.80
N THR A 168 -14.55 -8.87 -13.41
CA THR A 168 -15.54 -7.79 -13.43
C THR A 168 -16.37 -7.92 -12.16
N TYR A 169 -16.86 -6.80 -11.61
CA TYR A 169 -17.74 -6.84 -10.44
C TYR A 169 -18.97 -7.71 -10.65
N SER A 170 -19.54 -7.72 -11.86
CA SER A 170 -20.71 -8.54 -12.20
C SER A 170 -20.40 -10.04 -12.15
N LYS A 171 -19.27 -10.48 -12.74
CA LYS A 171 -18.85 -11.89 -12.68
C LYS A 171 -18.55 -12.32 -11.26
N THR A 172 -17.84 -11.50 -10.47
CA THR A 172 -17.55 -11.79 -9.06
C THR A 172 -18.84 -11.89 -8.24
N LYS A 173 -19.78 -10.95 -8.44
CA LYS A 173 -21.10 -10.97 -7.80
C LYS A 173 -21.82 -12.29 -8.07
N ASN A 174 -21.91 -12.68 -9.33
CA ASN A 174 -22.65 -13.89 -9.74
C ASN A 174 -21.95 -15.17 -9.27
N ALA A 175 -20.61 -15.21 -9.29
CA ALA A 175 -19.84 -16.38 -8.84
C ALA A 175 -19.98 -16.63 -7.34
N LEU A 176 -20.12 -15.56 -6.54
CA LEU A 176 -20.21 -15.64 -5.08
C LEU A 176 -21.64 -15.52 -4.54
N GLY A 177 -22.64 -15.39 -5.42
CA GLY A 177 -24.05 -15.27 -5.00
C GLY A 177 -24.39 -13.99 -4.24
N ILE A 178 -23.61 -12.92 -4.41
CA ILE A 178 -23.83 -11.65 -3.72
C ILE A 178 -25.03 -10.91 -4.34
N GLY A 179 -25.95 -10.38 -3.52
CA GLY A 179 -27.18 -9.76 -4.04
C GLY A 179 -26.92 -8.49 -4.86
N ASN A 180 -26.00 -7.63 -4.40
CA ASN A 180 -25.75 -6.31 -4.95
C ASN A 180 -24.33 -6.17 -5.52
N ILE A 181 -24.22 -5.64 -6.74
CA ILE A 181 -22.93 -5.35 -7.38
C ILE A 181 -22.14 -4.27 -6.63
N GLU A 182 -22.83 -3.33 -5.99
CA GLU A 182 -22.19 -2.23 -5.25
C GLU A 182 -21.45 -2.76 -4.01
N THR A 183 -21.98 -3.81 -3.37
CA THR A 183 -21.29 -4.51 -2.28
C THR A 183 -19.93 -5.06 -2.73
N VAL A 184 -19.87 -5.67 -3.92
CA VAL A 184 -18.60 -6.18 -4.47
C VAL A 184 -17.64 -5.04 -4.77
N LYS A 185 -18.11 -3.93 -5.35
CA LYS A 185 -17.27 -2.75 -5.61
C LYS A 185 -16.69 -2.20 -4.32
N ASN A 186 -17.51 -2.01 -3.29
CA ASN A 186 -17.09 -1.51 -1.99
C ASN A 186 -16.04 -2.43 -1.37
N TYR A 187 -16.27 -3.75 -1.38
CA TYR A 187 -15.28 -4.70 -0.87
C TYR A 187 -13.95 -4.63 -1.64
N VAL A 188 -13.98 -4.53 -2.97
CA VAL A 188 -12.76 -4.35 -3.76
C VAL A 188 -12.05 -3.05 -3.40
N GLU A 189 -12.77 -1.94 -3.29
CA GLU A 189 -12.23 -0.64 -2.90
C GLU A 189 -11.61 -0.67 -1.50
N TYR A 190 -12.22 -1.37 -0.54
CA TYR A 190 -11.68 -1.51 0.80
C TYR A 190 -10.40 -2.33 0.82
N LEU A 191 -10.35 -3.43 0.07
CA LEU A 191 -9.15 -4.27 -0.07
C LEU A 191 -8.02 -3.52 -0.78
N GLU A 192 -8.33 -2.70 -1.78
CA GLU A 192 -7.36 -1.84 -2.46
C GLU A 192 -6.87 -0.70 -1.57
N SER A 193 -7.75 -0.11 -0.75
CA SER A 193 -7.38 0.92 0.22
C SER A 193 -6.45 0.39 1.32
N ALA A 194 -6.60 -0.89 1.68
CA ALA A 194 -5.72 -1.60 2.60
C ALA A 194 -4.45 -2.17 1.92
N TYR A 195 -4.19 -1.78 0.66
CA TYR A 195 -3.06 -2.25 -0.14
C TYR A 195 -2.97 -3.77 -0.28
N LEU A 196 -4.06 -4.52 -0.11
CA LEU A 196 -4.05 -5.98 -0.22
C LEU A 196 -4.06 -6.43 -1.68
N ILE A 197 -4.83 -5.71 -2.51
CA ILE A 197 -4.94 -5.91 -3.96
C ILE A 197 -4.87 -4.58 -4.70
N PHE A 198 -4.70 -4.64 -6.01
CA PHE A 198 -4.75 -3.49 -6.91
C PHE A 198 -5.55 -3.82 -8.16
N GLU A 199 -6.36 -2.86 -8.60
CA GLU A 199 -7.04 -2.95 -9.89
C GLU A 199 -6.21 -2.29 -11.00
N LEU A 200 -6.06 -2.99 -12.13
CA LEU A 200 -5.54 -2.42 -13.36
C LEU A 200 -6.66 -2.37 -14.40
N PRO A 201 -7.25 -1.19 -14.65
CA PRO A 201 -8.27 -1.04 -15.69
C PRO A 201 -7.65 -1.17 -17.07
N LYS A 202 -8.44 -1.64 -18.05
CA LYS A 202 -8.01 -1.68 -19.45
C LYS A 202 -7.76 -0.26 -19.95
N PHE A 203 -6.63 -0.07 -20.62
CA PHE A 203 -6.36 1.18 -21.32
C PHE A 203 -7.35 1.39 -22.48
N SER A 204 -8.01 2.54 -22.49
CA SER A 204 -8.79 3.03 -23.62
C SER A 204 -8.78 4.56 -23.60
N PHE A 205 -8.76 5.17 -24.79
CA PHE A 205 -8.93 6.62 -24.95
C PHE A 205 -10.35 7.09 -24.62
N LYS A 206 -11.31 6.17 -24.50
CA LYS A 206 -12.71 6.48 -24.17
C LYS A 206 -12.98 6.13 -22.71
N PRO A 207 -13.25 7.13 -21.84
CA PRO A 207 -13.48 6.88 -20.40
C PRO A 207 -14.60 5.87 -20.12
N LYS A 208 -15.68 5.89 -20.93
CA LYS A 208 -16.78 4.92 -20.78
C LYS A 208 -16.36 3.47 -21.00
N GLU A 209 -15.39 3.23 -21.88
CA GLU A 209 -14.86 1.88 -22.13
C GLU A 209 -13.95 1.43 -20.99
N VAL A 210 -13.14 2.34 -20.42
CA VAL A 210 -12.31 2.06 -19.24
C VAL A 210 -13.19 1.58 -18.07
N VAL A 211 -14.26 2.30 -17.77
CA VAL A 211 -15.17 1.97 -16.65
C VAL A 211 -15.91 0.64 -16.84
N ARG A 212 -16.29 0.30 -18.08
CA ARG A 212 -17.06 -0.92 -18.40
C ARG A 212 -16.20 -2.15 -18.68
N SER A 213 -14.90 -1.94 -18.91
CA SER A 213 -13.99 -3.01 -19.29
C SER A 213 -13.73 -3.99 -18.15
N ASP A 214 -13.28 -5.18 -18.54
CA ASP A 214 -12.62 -6.09 -17.61
C ASP A 214 -11.35 -5.45 -17.06
N LYS A 215 -11.15 -5.64 -15.75
CA LYS A 215 -9.97 -5.18 -15.04
C LYS A 215 -9.09 -6.36 -14.73
N LYS A 216 -7.78 -6.16 -14.64
CA LYS A 216 -6.91 -7.14 -13.98
C LYS A 216 -6.83 -6.84 -12.48
N VAL A 217 -6.71 -7.89 -11.68
CA VAL A 217 -6.44 -7.78 -10.24
C VAL A 217 -5.04 -8.29 -9.95
N TYR A 218 -4.29 -7.58 -9.12
CA TYR A 218 -2.96 -7.98 -8.65
C TYR A 218 -2.95 -7.96 -7.13
N ALA A 219 -2.17 -8.84 -6.51
CA ALA A 219 -1.93 -8.83 -5.07
C ALA A 219 -0.65 -8.05 -4.76
N VAL A 220 -0.54 -7.51 -3.57
CA VAL A 220 0.63 -6.72 -3.13
C VAL A 220 1.93 -7.51 -3.09
N ASP A 221 1.86 -8.82 -2.91
CA ASP A 221 3.02 -9.67 -2.75
C ASP A 221 2.78 -11.10 -3.24
N THR A 222 3.78 -11.68 -3.92
CA THR A 222 3.73 -13.06 -4.42
C THR A 222 3.91 -14.09 -3.32
N GLY A 223 4.71 -13.77 -2.30
CA GLY A 223 4.86 -14.59 -1.10
C GLY A 223 3.54 -14.76 -0.37
N MET A 224 2.81 -13.66 -0.17
CA MET A 224 1.47 -13.69 0.45
C MET A 224 0.49 -14.54 -0.36
N LEU A 225 0.50 -14.45 -1.69
CA LEU A 225 -0.29 -15.33 -2.56
C LEU A 225 0.05 -16.81 -2.31
N ASN A 226 1.34 -17.18 -2.33
CA ASN A 226 1.79 -18.55 -2.07
C ASN A 226 1.50 -19.02 -0.64
N ALA A 227 1.44 -18.10 0.32
CA ALA A 227 1.15 -18.39 1.71
C ALA A 227 -0.34 -18.72 1.91
N VAL A 228 -1.23 -17.91 1.36
CA VAL A 228 -2.69 -17.97 1.56
C VAL A 228 -3.36 -19.01 0.66
N LEU A 229 -2.90 -19.14 -0.58
CA LEU A 229 -3.56 -19.98 -1.57
C LEU A 229 -2.87 -21.35 -1.71
N PRO A 230 -3.64 -22.44 -1.87
CA PRO A 230 -3.06 -23.74 -2.16
C PRO A 230 -2.49 -23.79 -3.59
N LYS A 231 -1.25 -24.30 -3.76
CA LYS A 231 -0.62 -24.64 -5.06
C LYS A 231 -0.39 -23.49 -6.04
N VAL A 232 -0.19 -22.26 -5.57
CA VAL A 232 0.09 -21.12 -6.48
C VAL A 232 1.46 -21.20 -7.16
N SER A 233 2.44 -21.89 -6.55
CA SER A 233 3.78 -22.08 -7.12
C SER A 233 3.80 -22.75 -8.50
N GLU A 234 2.71 -23.42 -8.90
CA GLU A 234 2.56 -24.02 -10.24
C GLU A 234 2.26 -22.96 -11.33
N ASN A 235 1.78 -21.77 -10.93
CA ASN A 235 1.45 -20.66 -11.83
C ASN A 235 2.55 -19.60 -11.90
N ILE A 236 3.81 -20.04 -12.10
CA ILE A 236 4.97 -19.14 -12.10
C ILE A 236 4.81 -17.95 -13.04
N SER A 237 4.20 -18.12 -14.21
CA SER A 237 3.95 -17.04 -15.16
C SER A 237 3.06 -15.93 -14.58
N ARG A 238 2.00 -16.29 -13.86
CA ARG A 238 1.12 -15.30 -13.21
C ARG A 238 1.82 -14.63 -12.03
N LEU A 239 2.63 -15.37 -11.28
CA LEU A 239 3.40 -14.81 -10.16
C LEU A 239 4.44 -13.80 -10.65
N MET A 240 5.16 -14.13 -11.73
CA MET A 240 6.08 -13.21 -12.38
C MET A 240 5.36 -11.96 -12.89
N GLU A 241 4.20 -12.12 -13.53
CA GLU A 241 3.40 -10.96 -13.96
C GLU A 241 3.01 -10.07 -12.77
N ASN A 242 2.59 -10.67 -11.66
CA ASN A 242 2.25 -9.94 -10.44
C ASN A 242 3.46 -9.18 -9.86
N ALA A 243 4.63 -9.83 -9.77
CA ALA A 243 5.86 -9.20 -9.31
C ALA A 243 6.25 -8.00 -10.19
N VAL A 244 6.16 -8.15 -11.52
CA VAL A 244 6.42 -7.05 -12.47
C VAL A 244 5.41 -5.92 -12.29
N PHE A 245 4.13 -6.23 -12.10
CA PHE A 245 3.12 -5.22 -11.84
C PHE A 245 3.44 -4.40 -10.59
N ILE A 246 3.83 -5.04 -9.49
CA ILE A 246 4.19 -4.35 -8.25
C ILE A 246 5.42 -3.46 -8.44
N GLU A 247 6.40 -3.89 -9.23
CA GLU A 247 7.55 -3.06 -9.57
C GLU A 247 7.15 -1.83 -10.42
N LEU A 248 6.27 -2.01 -11.42
CA LEU A 248 5.72 -0.89 -12.20
C LEU A 248 4.90 0.07 -11.35
N LEU A 249 4.14 -0.46 -10.38
CA LEU A 249 3.38 0.34 -9.42
C LEU A 249 4.33 1.18 -8.54
N ARG A 250 5.45 0.61 -8.10
CA ARG A 250 6.51 1.33 -7.38
C ARG A 250 7.05 2.50 -8.20
N PHE A 251 7.37 2.27 -9.48
CA PHE A 251 7.80 3.34 -10.39
C PHE A 251 6.77 4.46 -10.54
N LYS A 252 5.47 4.13 -10.61
CA LYS A 252 4.40 5.13 -10.64
C LYS A 252 4.43 6.03 -9.40
N TYR A 253 4.61 5.45 -8.21
CA TYR A 253 4.72 6.23 -6.98
C TYR A 253 5.99 7.10 -6.97
N TYR A 254 7.13 6.59 -7.43
CA TYR A 254 8.39 7.36 -7.48
C TYR A 254 8.39 8.49 -8.51
N ILE A 255 7.79 8.31 -9.70
CA ILE A 255 7.69 9.38 -10.70
C ILE A 255 6.81 10.54 -10.19
N PHE A 256 5.74 10.22 -9.46
CA PHE A 256 4.88 11.25 -8.87
C PHE A 256 5.68 12.12 -7.88
N LEU A 257 6.61 11.53 -7.12
CA LEU A 257 7.52 12.25 -6.23
C LEU A 257 8.46 13.20 -6.99
N LEU A 258 9.11 12.73 -8.06
CA LEU A 258 10.05 13.55 -8.84
C LEU A 258 9.35 14.75 -9.51
N LYS A 259 8.11 14.60 -9.96
CA LYS A 259 7.33 15.73 -10.49
C LYS A 259 6.98 16.74 -9.40
N ALA A 260 6.63 16.28 -8.20
CA ALA A 260 6.32 17.15 -7.07
C ALA A 260 7.53 17.97 -6.60
N SER A 261 8.74 17.38 -6.60
CA SER A 261 9.98 18.08 -6.23
C SER A 261 10.44 19.07 -7.30
N SER A 262 10.32 18.71 -8.58
CA SER A 262 10.72 19.56 -9.72
C SER A 262 9.86 20.83 -9.84
N PHE A 263 8.56 20.73 -9.55
CA PHE A 263 7.64 21.88 -9.55
C PHE A 263 7.97 22.90 -8.43
N ARG A 264 8.55 22.45 -7.31
CA ARG A 264 9.02 23.35 -6.23
C ARG A 264 10.31 24.08 -6.60
N ALA A 265 11.20 23.45 -7.37
CA ALA A 265 12.43 24.08 -7.84
C ALA A 265 12.15 25.25 -8.81
N GLY A 266 11.14 25.11 -9.68
CA GLY A 266 10.75 26.16 -10.64
C GLY A 266 10.11 27.41 -10.04
N ARG A 267 9.50 27.34 -8.84
CA ARG A 267 8.95 28.54 -8.17
C ARG A 267 10.00 29.35 -7.41
N ARG A 268 11.08 28.73 -6.93
CA ARG A 268 12.19 29.46 -6.28
C ARG A 268 12.98 30.33 -7.25
N SER A 269 12.99 29.99 -8.55
CA SER A 269 13.64 30.81 -9.58
C SER A 269 12.84 32.05 -10.00
N GLU A 270 11.53 32.12 -9.74
CA GLU A 270 10.70 33.30 -10.07
C GLU A 270 10.59 34.30 -8.91
N GLU A 271 10.81 33.88 -7.66
CA GLU A 271 10.79 34.77 -6.48
C GLU A 271 12.12 35.47 -6.18
N THR A 272 13.18 35.24 -6.98
CA THR A 272 14.49 35.92 -6.83
C THR A 272 14.72 37.03 -7.90
N GLN A 273 13.69 37.39 -8.67
CA GLN A 273 13.70 38.55 -9.56
C GLN A 273 12.51 39.47 -9.24
N CYS A 274 12.58 40.15 -8.09
CA CYS A 274 11.93 41.44 -7.90
C CYS A 274 12.64 42.25 -6.82
#